data_AF-A0A932LTX5-F1
#
_entry.id   AF-A0A932LTX5-F1
#
_cell.length_a   1.000
_cell.length_b   1.000
_cell.length_c   1.000
_cell.angle_alpha   90.00
_cell.angle_beta   90.00
_cell.angle_gamma   90.00
#
_symmetry.space_group_name_H-M   'P 1'
#
loop_
_entity.id
_entity.type
_entity.pdbx_description
1 polymer ?
#
loop_
_entity_poly.entity_id
_entity_poly.type
_entity_poly.pdbx_seq_one_letter_code
_entity_poly.pdbx_strand_id
1 'polypeptide(L)'
;MNTHAKARHAATVVLLRPQHPEGFEVFLTRRPRAMDFLGGAYVFPGGSVRDEDCAEGILKRCRGLSPQDARTILRTELSPELSLAHWVAGIRELFEEVGVLLCVAESGAPVDTNQDGLRERWSGKRLQLIDGSLAFLALLESEGILCDAGGLRYFSHWRTPEEFATRFDTRFYLAALPAGQEPLSTS
;
A
#
# COMPACT_ATOMS: atom_id res chain seq x y z
N MET A 1 20.28 -18.49 24.36
CA MET A 1 19.06 -17.74 24.02
C MET A 1 18.78 -17.96 22.56
N ASN A 2 17.64 -18.55 22.20
CA ASN A 2 17.25 -18.71 20.81
C ASN A 2 16.81 -17.33 20.30
N THR A 3 17.63 -16.65 19.52
CA THR A 3 17.24 -15.36 18.93
C THR A 3 16.29 -15.64 17.78
N HIS A 4 14.98 -15.57 18.06
CA HIS A 4 13.95 -15.65 17.01
C HIS A 4 14.16 -14.54 15.97
N ALA A 5 13.90 -14.83 14.70
CA ALA A 5 13.99 -13.84 13.63
C ALA A 5 13.08 -12.64 13.93
N LYS A 6 13.59 -11.42 13.72
CA LYS A 6 12.79 -10.20 13.91
C LYS A 6 11.69 -10.13 12.85
N ALA A 7 10.45 -9.88 13.28
CA ALA A 7 9.34 -9.68 12.36
C ALA A 7 9.53 -8.36 11.58
N ARG A 8 9.43 -8.43 10.25
CA ARG A 8 9.54 -7.26 9.36
C ARG A 8 8.22 -6.48 9.36
N HIS A 9 8.29 -5.16 9.44
CA HIS A 9 7.10 -4.31 9.29
C HIS A 9 6.47 -4.49 7.91
N ALA A 10 5.15 -4.59 7.87
CA ALA A 10 4.41 -4.78 6.63
C ALA A 10 3.06 -4.07 6.66
N ALA A 11 2.54 -3.78 5.47
CA ALA A 11 1.22 -3.19 5.27
C ALA A 11 0.43 -4.01 4.26
N THR A 12 -0.85 -4.22 4.53
CA THR A 12 -1.77 -4.98 3.68
C THR A 12 -3.06 -4.20 3.49
N VAL A 13 -3.56 -4.15 2.25
CA VAL A 13 -4.77 -3.41 1.89
C VAL A 13 -5.88 -4.37 1.48
N VAL A 14 -6.97 -4.35 2.25
CA VAL A 14 -8.24 -4.97 1.90
C VAL A 14 -9.00 -3.98 1.01
N LEU A 15 -8.90 -4.17 -0.31
CA LEU A 15 -9.53 -3.29 -1.28
C LEU A 15 -10.99 -3.71 -1.51
N LEU A 16 -11.91 -2.78 -1.29
CA LEU A 16 -13.34 -2.98 -1.32
C LEU A 16 -13.96 -2.29 -2.53
N ARG A 17 -14.78 -3.00 -3.30
CA ARG A 17 -15.64 -2.40 -4.32
C ARG A 17 -17.09 -2.39 -3.80
N PRO A 18 -17.67 -1.23 -3.48
CA PRO A 18 -19.07 -1.16 -3.07
C PRO A 18 -19.99 -1.70 -4.17
N GLN A 19 -20.94 -2.55 -3.80
CA GLN A 19 -22.03 -2.99 -4.67
C GLN A 19 -23.36 -2.68 -4.01
N HIS A 20 -24.13 -1.75 -4.56
CA HIS A 20 -25.46 -1.46 -4.04
C HIS A 20 -26.51 -2.25 -4.85
N PRO A 21 -27.51 -2.91 -4.21
CA PRO A 21 -27.81 -2.96 -2.77
C PRO A 21 -27.11 -4.09 -2.00
N GLU A 22 -26.30 -4.92 -2.65
CA GLU A 22 -25.91 -6.25 -2.16
C GLU A 22 -24.65 -6.32 -1.28
N GLY A 23 -24.02 -5.19 -0.96
CA GLY A 23 -22.91 -5.09 -0.03
C GLY A 23 -21.62 -4.60 -0.69
N PHE A 24 -20.57 -5.42 -0.66
CA PHE A 24 -19.28 -5.10 -1.25
C PHE A 24 -18.55 -6.36 -1.70
N GLU A 25 -17.69 -6.20 -2.69
CA GLU A 25 -16.71 -7.21 -3.07
C GLU A 25 -15.34 -6.87 -2.49
N VAL A 26 -14.54 -7.91 -2.26
CA VAL A 26 -13.16 -7.78 -1.78
C VAL A 26 -12.21 -8.29 -2.83
N PHE A 27 -11.21 -7.49 -3.19
CA PHE A 27 -10.20 -7.90 -4.14
C PHE A 27 -9.13 -8.78 -3.47
N LEU A 28 -8.80 -9.90 -4.12
CA LEU A 28 -7.77 -10.85 -3.71
C LEU A 28 -6.86 -11.15 -4.90
N THR A 29 -5.55 -11.19 -4.68
CA THR A 29 -4.58 -11.73 -5.63
C THR A 29 -4.29 -13.19 -5.29
N ARG A 30 -3.85 -13.96 -6.29
CA ARG A 30 -3.38 -15.33 -6.05
C ARG A 30 -1.87 -15.38 -6.16
N ARG A 31 -1.17 -15.76 -5.10
CA ARG A 31 0.29 -15.87 -5.12
C ARG A 31 0.72 -16.95 -6.11
N PRO A 32 1.82 -16.74 -6.87
CA PRO A 32 2.43 -17.80 -7.67
C PRO A 32 2.70 -19.04 -6.82
N ARG A 33 2.46 -20.23 -7.38
CA ARG A 33 2.64 -21.50 -6.65
C ARG A 33 4.09 -21.74 -6.24
N ALA A 34 5.04 -21.16 -6.96
CA ALA A 34 6.47 -21.32 -6.73
C ALA A 34 7.01 -20.54 -5.51
N MET A 35 6.20 -19.72 -4.83
CA MET A 35 6.65 -18.98 -3.65
C MET A 35 6.77 -19.84 -2.40
N ASP A 36 7.90 -19.74 -1.70
CA ASP A 36 8.23 -20.49 -0.47
C ASP A 36 7.27 -20.22 0.70
N PHE A 37 6.60 -19.06 0.70
CA PHE A 37 5.62 -18.69 1.73
C PHE A 37 4.25 -18.42 1.09
N LEU A 38 3.25 -19.21 1.51
CA LEU A 38 1.85 -19.13 1.05
C LEU A 38 1.67 -19.23 -0.48
N GLY A 39 2.53 -19.99 -1.18
CA GLY A 39 2.39 -20.22 -2.62
C GLY A 39 0.99 -20.76 -3.00
N GLY A 40 0.35 -20.16 -4.00
CA GLY A 40 -0.98 -20.56 -4.48
C GLY A 40 -2.17 -20.06 -3.63
N ALA A 41 -1.93 -19.42 -2.49
CA ALA A 41 -2.97 -18.85 -1.63
C ALA A 41 -3.56 -17.57 -2.22
N TYR A 42 -4.83 -17.30 -1.88
CA TYR A 42 -5.45 -16.00 -2.09
C TYR A 42 -5.05 -15.07 -0.96
N VAL A 43 -4.53 -13.89 -1.31
CA VAL A 43 -4.05 -12.89 -0.37
C VAL A 43 -4.54 -11.51 -0.78
N PHE A 44 -4.56 -10.60 0.19
CA PHE A 44 -4.73 -9.18 -0.09
C PHE A 44 -3.40 -8.59 -0.60
N PRO A 45 -3.44 -7.54 -1.44
CA PRO A 45 -2.23 -6.80 -1.83
C PRO A 45 -1.49 -6.24 -0.63
N GLY A 46 -0.16 -6.33 -0.64
CA GLY A 46 0.64 -5.80 0.45
C GLY A 46 2.04 -6.37 0.54
N GLY A 47 2.90 -5.63 1.23
CA GLY A 47 4.31 -5.96 1.31
C GLY A 47 5.00 -5.31 2.49
N SER A 48 6.32 -5.38 2.47
CA SER A 48 7.14 -4.86 3.57
C SER A 48 7.19 -3.33 3.52
N VAL A 49 7.19 -2.70 4.68
CA VAL A 49 7.58 -1.30 4.80
C VAL A 49 9.08 -1.22 4.49
N ARG A 50 9.45 -0.36 3.55
CA ARG A 50 10.83 -0.13 3.12
C ARG A 50 11.36 1.16 3.74
N ASP A 51 12.69 1.33 3.80
CA ASP A 51 13.30 2.53 4.38
C ASP A 51 12.91 3.79 3.58
N GLU A 52 12.70 3.66 2.27
CA GLU A 52 12.24 4.74 1.41
C GLU A 52 10.83 5.22 1.78
N ASP A 53 9.97 4.36 2.31
CA ASP A 53 8.61 4.75 2.76
C ASP A 53 8.66 5.75 3.93
N CYS A 54 9.78 5.80 4.64
CA CYS A 54 10.04 6.70 5.76
C CYS A 54 10.80 7.97 5.34
N ALA A 55 11.15 8.13 4.06
CA ALA A 55 11.89 9.29 3.58
C ALA A 55 11.07 10.58 3.72
N GLU A 56 11.70 11.66 4.19
CA GLU A 56 11.04 12.94 4.46
C GLU A 56 10.25 13.47 3.24
N GLY A 57 10.81 13.32 2.03
CA GLY A 57 10.14 13.73 0.78
C GLY A 57 8.83 12.98 0.53
N ILE A 58 8.77 11.69 0.86
CA ILE A 58 7.55 10.88 0.74
C ILE A 58 6.54 11.26 1.82
N LEU A 59 6.98 11.40 3.07
CA LEU A 59 6.09 11.75 4.18
C LEU A 59 5.45 13.13 4.01
N LYS A 60 6.20 14.10 3.45
CA LYS A 60 5.69 15.42 3.06
C LYS A 60 4.67 15.36 1.92
N ARG A 61 4.67 14.27 1.15
CA ARG A 61 3.70 13.99 0.09
C ARG A 61 2.53 13.12 0.54
N CYS A 62 2.28 12.98 1.85
CA CYS A 62 1.07 12.37 2.36
C CYS A 62 0.02 13.43 2.74
N ARG A 63 -1.25 13.16 2.40
CA ARG A 63 -2.40 13.97 2.83
C ARG A 63 -3.39 13.12 3.64
N GLY A 64 -4.14 13.78 4.51
CA GLY A 64 -5.23 13.15 5.27
C GLY A 64 -4.80 12.44 6.54
N LEU A 65 -3.50 12.34 6.81
CA LEU A 65 -2.96 11.77 8.05
C LEU A 65 -1.57 12.35 8.35
N SER A 66 -1.36 12.86 9.56
CA SER A 66 -0.03 13.28 10.01
C SER A 66 0.78 12.10 10.57
N PRO A 67 2.13 12.19 10.62
CA PRO A 67 2.96 11.19 11.29
C PRO A 67 2.54 10.91 12.74
N GLN A 68 2.16 11.96 13.48
CA GLN A 68 1.76 11.83 14.88
C GLN A 68 0.40 11.15 15.04
N ASP A 69 -0.55 11.44 14.13
CA ASP A 69 -1.85 10.76 14.13
C ASP A 69 -1.69 9.29 13.76
N ALA A 70 -0.85 8.97 12.76
CA ALA A 70 -0.55 7.60 12.38
C ALA A 70 -0.01 6.79 13.57
N ARG A 71 0.96 7.34 14.32
CA ARG A 71 1.48 6.70 15.54
C ARG A 71 0.40 6.46 16.58
N THR A 72 -0.46 7.46 16.79
CA THR A 72 -1.58 7.39 17.75
C THR A 72 -2.56 6.29 17.37
N ILE A 73 -2.90 6.17 16.08
CA ILE A 73 -3.80 5.12 15.55
C ILE A 73 -3.18 3.73 15.73
N LEU A 74 -1.89 3.57 15.41
CA LEU A 74 -1.21 2.30 15.53
C LEU A 74 -0.96 1.85 16.97
N ARG A 75 -1.07 2.77 17.95
CA ARG A 75 -0.85 2.51 19.39
C ARG A 75 0.46 1.77 19.64
N THR A 76 1.54 2.35 19.13
CA THR A 76 2.84 1.69 19.06
C THR A 76 3.98 2.62 19.47
N GLU A 77 5.12 2.03 19.81
CA GLU A 77 6.37 2.73 20.14
C GLU A 77 7.22 3.09 18.92
N LEU A 78 6.71 2.85 17.70
CA LEU A 78 7.36 3.30 16.48
C LEU A 78 7.45 4.83 16.47
N SER A 79 8.44 5.36 15.75
CA SER A 79 8.52 6.79 15.50
C SER A 79 7.28 7.26 14.70
N PRO A 80 6.90 8.55 14.79
CA PRO A 80 5.85 9.12 13.95
C PRO A 80 6.05 8.83 12.46
N GLU A 81 7.28 8.95 11.99
CA GLU A 81 7.68 8.76 10.59
C GLU A 81 7.46 7.32 10.14
N LEU A 82 7.98 6.35 10.90
CA LEU A 82 7.79 4.93 10.62
C LEU A 82 6.33 4.52 10.76
N SER A 83 5.55 5.21 11.60
CA SER A 83 4.12 4.96 11.73
C SER A 83 3.37 5.36 10.45
N LEU A 84 3.64 6.54 9.88
CA LEU A 84 3.05 6.96 8.61
C LEU A 84 3.59 6.15 7.42
N ALA A 85 4.84 5.70 7.49
CA ALA A 85 5.42 4.82 6.48
C ALA A 85 4.61 3.52 6.27
N HIS A 86 3.85 3.05 7.25
CA HIS A 86 2.93 1.90 7.04
C HIS A 86 1.76 2.23 6.09
N TRP A 87 1.26 3.47 6.10
CA TRP A 87 0.26 3.91 5.13
C TRP A 87 0.87 4.06 3.75
N VAL A 88 2.06 4.66 3.66
CA VAL A 88 2.81 4.78 2.41
C VAL A 88 3.05 3.41 1.80
N ALA A 89 3.56 2.46 2.59
CA ALA A 89 3.80 1.09 2.13
C ALA A 89 2.52 0.44 1.60
N GLY A 90 1.39 0.62 2.28
CA GLY A 90 0.09 0.11 1.80
C GLY A 90 -0.32 0.70 0.45
N ILE A 91 -0.14 2.01 0.25
CA ILE A 91 -0.46 2.69 -1.01
C ILE A 91 0.49 2.27 -2.13
N ARG A 92 1.80 2.21 -1.84
CA ARG A 92 2.85 1.81 -2.78
C ARG A 92 2.65 0.37 -3.23
N GLU A 93 2.47 -0.57 -2.31
CA GLU A 93 2.27 -1.99 -2.62
C GLU A 93 0.96 -2.23 -3.37
N LEU A 94 -0.11 -1.50 -3.05
CA LEU A 94 -1.36 -1.56 -3.83
C LEU A 94 -1.14 -1.15 -5.29
N PHE A 95 -0.33 -0.12 -5.53
CA PHE A 95 0.00 0.30 -6.89
C PHE A 95 0.94 -0.70 -7.57
N GLU A 96 2.03 -1.12 -6.90
CA GLU A 96 2.97 -2.11 -7.40
C GLU A 96 2.28 -3.43 -7.76
N GLU A 97 1.41 -3.97 -6.91
CA GLU A 97 0.79 -5.27 -7.16
C GLU A 97 -0.37 -5.21 -8.15
N VAL A 98 -1.26 -4.23 -8.02
CA VAL A 98 -2.56 -4.25 -8.72
C VAL A 98 -2.86 -2.98 -9.52
N GLY A 99 -1.94 -2.03 -9.58
CA GLY A 99 -2.09 -0.81 -10.38
C GLY A 99 -3.12 0.20 -9.84
N VAL A 100 -3.63 -0.01 -8.63
CA VAL A 100 -4.53 0.94 -7.97
C VAL A 100 -3.72 1.89 -7.11
N LEU A 101 -3.85 3.20 -7.35
CA LEU A 101 -3.13 4.23 -6.60
C LEU A 101 -4.11 5.13 -5.83
N LEU A 102 -4.01 5.11 -4.50
CA LEU A 102 -4.73 6.04 -3.62
C LEU A 102 -3.98 7.37 -3.56
N CYS A 103 -4.43 8.34 -4.34
CA CYS A 103 -3.77 9.62 -4.47
C CYS A 103 -4.74 10.77 -4.74
N VAL A 104 -4.25 11.97 -4.50
CA VAL A 104 -4.87 13.24 -4.87
C VAL A 104 -3.84 14.10 -5.60
N ALA A 105 -4.29 15.07 -6.41
CA ALA A 105 -3.40 16.07 -6.96
C ALA A 105 -2.73 16.91 -5.86
N GLU A 106 -1.65 17.63 -6.16
CA GLU A 106 -1.01 18.56 -5.22
C GLU A 106 -1.98 19.62 -4.64
N SER A 107 -2.99 20.02 -5.42
CA SER A 107 -4.08 20.89 -4.94
C SER A 107 -4.96 20.24 -3.87
N GLY A 108 -4.94 18.91 -3.76
CA GLY A 108 -5.84 18.10 -2.94
C GLY A 108 -7.10 17.64 -3.67
N ALA A 109 -7.29 18.02 -4.92
CA ALA A 109 -8.41 17.56 -5.72
C ALA A 109 -8.25 16.07 -6.08
N PRO A 110 -9.37 15.34 -6.29
CA PRO A 110 -9.31 14.01 -6.89
C PRO A 110 -8.57 14.04 -8.24
N VAL A 111 -7.77 13.01 -8.50
CA VAL A 111 -7.13 12.83 -9.81
C VAL A 111 -8.19 12.39 -10.82
N ASP A 112 -8.23 13.06 -11.99
CA ASP A 112 -9.09 12.63 -13.10
C ASP A 112 -8.49 11.39 -13.77
N THR A 113 -9.03 10.23 -13.44
CA THR A 113 -8.58 8.93 -13.95
C THR A 113 -8.98 8.68 -15.40
N ASN A 114 -9.83 9.53 -15.99
CA ASN A 114 -10.22 9.48 -17.40
C ASN A 114 -9.33 10.34 -18.30
N GLN A 115 -8.33 11.04 -17.73
CA GLN A 115 -7.40 11.81 -18.52
C GLN A 115 -6.71 10.92 -19.57
N ASP A 116 -6.71 11.39 -20.82
CA ASP A 116 -6.15 10.66 -21.95
C ASP A 116 -4.70 10.20 -21.67
N GLY A 117 -4.46 8.91 -21.91
CA GLY A 117 -3.17 8.24 -21.73
C GLY A 117 -2.72 8.03 -20.28
N LEU A 118 -3.47 8.47 -19.26
CA LEU A 118 -3.05 8.32 -17.86
C LEU A 118 -2.82 6.86 -17.48
N ARG A 119 -3.75 5.98 -17.83
CA ARG A 119 -3.65 4.53 -17.54
C ARG A 119 -2.40 3.90 -18.13
N GLU A 120 -2.06 4.22 -19.37
CA GLU A 120 -0.87 3.70 -20.04
C GLU A 120 0.42 4.25 -19.41
N ARG A 121 0.47 5.57 -19.15
CA ARG A 121 1.60 6.21 -18.46
C ARG A 121 1.85 5.59 -17.08
N TRP A 122 0.79 5.43 -16.28
CA TRP A 122 0.90 4.84 -14.95
C TRP A 122 1.25 3.36 -14.99
N SER A 123 0.73 2.60 -15.96
CA SER A 123 1.15 1.22 -16.18
C SER A 123 2.65 1.12 -16.46
N GLY A 124 3.20 2.01 -17.31
CA GLY A 124 4.64 2.09 -17.58
C GLY A 124 5.46 2.43 -16.32
N LYS A 125 5.05 3.46 -15.57
CA LYS A 125 5.73 3.85 -14.32
C LYS A 125 5.64 2.79 -13.24
N ARG A 126 4.55 2.02 -13.18
CA ARG A 126 4.40 0.87 -12.28
C ARG A 126 5.44 -0.19 -12.59
N LEU A 127 5.66 -0.53 -13.86
CA LEU A 127 6.68 -1.50 -14.24
C LEU A 127 8.08 -1.02 -13.84
N GLN A 128 8.37 0.27 -14.05
CA GLN A 128 9.63 0.88 -13.62
C GLN A 128 9.80 0.90 -12.08
N LEU A 129 8.70 1.01 -11.34
CA LEU A 129 8.73 0.91 -9.87
C LEU A 129 9.02 -0.53 -9.43
N ILE A 130 8.41 -1.52 -10.09
CA ILE A 130 8.62 -2.95 -9.79
C ILE A 130 10.06 -3.39 -10.13
N ASP A 131 10.62 -2.94 -11.25
CA ASP A 131 11.99 -3.28 -11.66
C ASP A 131 13.07 -2.42 -10.97
N GLY A 132 12.67 -1.40 -10.22
CA GLY A 132 13.54 -0.53 -9.43
C GLY A 132 14.18 0.62 -10.22
N SER A 133 13.86 0.79 -11.50
CA SER A 133 14.36 1.92 -12.32
C SER A 133 13.70 3.27 -12.00
N LEU A 134 12.56 3.27 -11.28
CA LEU A 134 11.88 4.48 -10.80
C LEU A 134 11.59 4.38 -9.29
N ALA A 135 12.04 5.38 -8.52
CA ALA A 135 11.68 5.48 -7.11
C ALA A 135 10.23 5.96 -6.94
N PHE A 136 9.53 5.49 -5.90
CA PHE A 136 8.15 5.89 -5.64
C PHE A 136 7.99 7.40 -5.45
N LEU A 137 8.95 8.05 -4.77
CA LEU A 137 8.99 9.52 -4.64
C LEU A 137 9.01 10.22 -6.00
N ALA A 138 9.87 9.76 -6.91
CA ALA A 138 10.01 10.33 -8.24
C ALA A 138 8.73 10.14 -9.08
N LEU A 139 8.01 9.02 -8.88
CA LEU A 139 6.67 8.84 -9.47
C LEU A 139 5.70 9.91 -8.97
N LEU A 140 5.59 10.11 -7.65
CA LEU A 140 4.69 11.08 -7.05
C LEU A 140 5.00 12.52 -7.53
N GLU A 141 6.28 12.88 -7.58
CA GLU A 141 6.75 14.19 -8.04
C GLU A 141 6.45 14.42 -9.51
N SER A 142 6.79 13.45 -10.37
CA SER A 142 6.63 13.59 -11.82
C SER A 142 5.16 13.58 -12.28
N GLU A 143 4.25 13.02 -11.48
CA GLU A 143 2.81 13.04 -11.73
C GLU A 143 2.09 14.20 -11.01
N GLY A 144 2.79 14.98 -10.17
CA GLY A 144 2.18 16.08 -9.41
C GLY A 144 1.08 15.61 -8.45
N ILE A 145 1.31 14.46 -7.81
CA ILE A 145 0.35 13.82 -6.90
C ILE A 145 0.92 13.62 -5.49
N LEU A 146 0.00 13.39 -4.56
CA LEU A 146 0.24 13.11 -3.15
C LEU A 146 -0.44 11.79 -2.78
N CYS A 147 0.15 11.01 -1.87
CA CYS A 147 -0.49 9.85 -1.28
C CYS A 147 -1.72 10.26 -0.47
N ASP A 148 -2.87 9.66 -0.75
CA ASP A 148 -4.08 9.84 0.05
C ASP A 148 -4.09 8.85 1.22
N ALA A 149 -3.35 9.17 2.29
CA ALA A 149 -3.36 8.37 3.52
C ALA A 149 -4.75 8.40 4.20
N GLY A 150 -5.54 9.44 3.93
CA GLY A 150 -6.94 9.54 4.33
C GLY A 150 -7.86 8.54 3.61
N GLY A 151 -7.42 7.91 2.53
CA GLY A 151 -8.12 6.82 1.83
C GLY A 151 -7.96 5.44 2.48
N LEU A 152 -7.00 5.28 3.39
CA LEU A 152 -6.79 4.05 4.15
C LEU A 152 -7.38 4.15 5.56
N ARG A 153 -8.15 3.12 5.96
CA ARG A 153 -8.66 2.98 7.33
C ARG A 153 -7.98 1.82 8.02
N TYR A 154 -7.31 2.09 9.14
CA TYR A 154 -6.68 1.03 9.94
C TYR A 154 -7.74 0.04 10.44
N PHE A 155 -7.49 -1.25 10.22
CA PHE A 155 -8.44 -2.33 10.48
C PHE A 155 -7.93 -3.31 11.54
N SER A 156 -6.70 -3.80 11.39
CA SER A 156 -6.18 -4.86 12.22
C SER A 156 -4.65 -4.92 12.22
N HIS A 157 -4.08 -5.67 13.15
CA HIS A 157 -2.65 -5.90 13.29
C HIS A 157 -2.40 -7.37 13.61
N TRP A 158 -1.59 -8.01 12.78
CA TRP A 158 -1.19 -9.41 12.94
C TRP A 158 0.32 -9.55 12.89
N ARG A 159 0.87 -10.30 13.83
CA ARG A 159 2.30 -10.64 13.85
C ARG A 159 2.46 -12.15 13.68
N THR A 160 3.34 -12.55 12.77
CA THR A 160 3.65 -13.98 12.56
C THR A 160 4.23 -14.60 13.85
N PRO A 161 3.76 -15.79 14.28
CA PRO A 161 4.30 -16.50 15.43
C PRO A 161 5.82 -16.71 15.36
N GLU A 162 6.45 -16.89 16.52
CA GLU A 162 7.91 -16.99 16.67
C GLU A 162 8.52 -18.29 16.12
N GLU A 163 7.66 -19.28 15.86
CA GLU A 163 8.01 -20.60 15.31
C GLU A 163 8.38 -20.55 13.82
N PHE A 164 7.96 -19.50 13.11
CA PHE A 164 8.23 -19.34 11.69
C PHE A 164 9.54 -18.59 11.45
N ALA A 165 10.34 -19.04 10.48
CA ALA A 165 11.60 -18.39 10.11
C ALA A 165 11.37 -17.01 9.44
N THR A 166 10.40 -16.94 8.52
CA THR A 166 9.98 -15.68 7.90
C THR A 166 8.83 -15.09 8.69
N ARG A 167 9.01 -13.87 9.21
CA ARG A 167 8.04 -13.22 10.09
C ARG A 167 7.71 -11.81 9.62
N PHE A 168 6.43 -11.46 9.75
CA PHE A 168 5.91 -10.13 9.46
C PHE A 168 5.15 -9.58 10.66
N ASP A 169 5.22 -8.26 10.81
CA ASP A 169 4.49 -7.44 11.75
C ASP A 169 3.54 -6.55 10.95
N THR A 170 2.42 -7.12 10.50
CA THR A 170 1.58 -6.58 9.44
C THR A 170 0.44 -5.72 9.99
N ARG A 171 0.28 -4.50 9.45
CA ARG A 171 -0.90 -3.66 9.65
C ARG A 171 -1.83 -3.80 8.46
N PHE A 172 -3.11 -4.02 8.74
CA PHE A 172 -4.16 -4.18 7.73
C PHE A 172 -4.99 -2.90 7.64
N TYR A 173 -5.31 -2.52 6.41
CA TYR A 173 -6.07 -1.33 6.08
C TYR A 173 -7.25 -1.69 5.18
N LEU A 174 -8.39 -1.02 5.36
CA LEU A 174 -9.48 -1.02 4.39
C LEU A 174 -9.30 0.17 3.44
N ALA A 175 -9.58 -0.05 2.16
CA ALA A 175 -9.65 1.00 1.14
C ALA A 175 -10.87 0.77 0.26
N ALA A 176 -11.57 1.84 -0.12
CA ALA A 176 -12.54 1.77 -1.23
C ALA A 176 -11.79 1.88 -2.56
N LEU A 177 -12.18 1.08 -3.56
CA LEU A 177 -11.67 1.20 -4.93
C LEU A 177 -11.95 2.61 -5.46
N PRO A 178 -10.93 3.40 -5.84
CA PRO A 178 -11.14 4.72 -6.41
C PRO A 178 -11.95 4.66 -7.71
N ALA A 179 -12.87 5.60 -7.87
CA ALA A 179 -13.67 5.68 -9.08
C ALA A 179 -12.78 5.80 -10.33
N GLY A 180 -13.14 5.04 -11.38
CA GLY A 180 -12.41 5.04 -12.65
C GLY A 180 -11.08 4.29 -12.64
N GLN A 181 -10.70 3.64 -11.53
CA GLN A 181 -9.61 2.66 -11.50
C GLN A 181 -10.17 1.23 -11.50
N GLU A 182 -9.45 0.32 -12.15
CA GLU A 182 -9.75 -1.11 -12.14
C GLU A 182 -8.47 -1.86 -11.74
N PRO A 183 -8.51 -2.75 -10.74
CA PRO A 183 -7.35 -3.55 -10.38
C PRO A 183 -6.89 -4.43 -11.54
N LEU A 184 -5.58 -4.47 -11.78
CA LEU A 184 -4.99 -5.38 -12.74
C LEU A 184 -5.11 -6.82 -12.25
N SER A 185 -5.55 -7.73 -13.12
CA SER A 185 -5.46 -9.16 -12.86
C SER A 185 -3.99 -9.57 -12.87
N THR A 186 -3.50 -10.14 -11.77
CA THR A 186 -2.19 -10.80 -11.74
C THR A 186 -2.26 -12.05 -12.62
N SER A 187 -1.57 -12.05 -13.77
CA SER A 187 -1.40 -13.23 -14.63
C SER A 187 -0.36 -14.19 -14.07
#